data_AF-A0A2D6K5P0-F1
#
_entry.id   AF-A0A2D6K5P0-F1
#
_cell.length_a   1.000
_cell.length_b   1.000
_cell.length_c   1.000
_cell.angle_alpha   90.00
_cell.angle_beta   90.00
_cell.angle_gamma   90.00
#
_symmetry.space_group_name_H-M   'P 1'
#
loop_
_entity.id
_entity.type
_entity.pdbx_description
1 polymer ?
#
loop_
_entity_poly.entity_id
_entity_poly.type
_entity_poly.pdbx_seq_one_letter_code
_entity_poly.pdbx_strand_id
1 'polypeptide(L)'
;MDVKKSWVYTSILSLFTLFVTSCAPGGAFPNIWQKILDIGSLKFLGIAGGNGLVAFVRILIALLIFAILFEVGRRVLNRNTAGIISGILAIISAIFIPGSILAGIGGAYATFFSIALIGLPVVGGLYLIWRIPGTSRGGIALRIVILTILLWILMGVRTHALAII
;
A
#
# COMPACT_ATOMS: atom_id res chain seq x y z
N MET A 1 5.49 -30.62 36.97
CA MET A 1 5.10 -29.55 36.03
C MET A 1 3.79 -28.95 36.53
N ASP A 2 3.82 -27.71 37.01
CA ASP A 2 2.70 -27.08 37.71
C ASP A 2 1.50 -26.86 36.78
N VAL A 3 0.36 -27.47 37.12
CA VAL A 3 -0.91 -27.39 36.39
C VAL A 3 -1.35 -25.93 36.17
N LYS A 4 -0.99 -25.03 37.08
CA LYS A 4 -1.25 -23.57 36.96
C LYS A 4 -0.44 -22.89 35.85
N LYS A 5 0.79 -23.35 35.55
CA LYS A 5 1.58 -22.81 34.43
C LYS A 5 0.99 -23.23 33.09
N SER A 6 0.52 -24.48 32.97
CA SER A 6 -0.11 -24.99 31.74
C SER A 6 -1.36 -24.19 31.35
N TRP A 7 -2.17 -23.79 32.34
CA TRP A 7 -3.40 -23.02 32.11
C TRP A 7 -3.15 -21.61 31.56
N VAL A 8 -2.06 -20.96 31.99
CA VAL A 8 -1.70 -19.63 31.49
C VAL A 8 -1.23 -19.70 30.03
N TYR A 9 -0.47 -20.74 29.65
CA TYR A 9 -0.06 -20.93 28.26
C TYR A 9 -1.23 -21.23 27.33
N THR A 10 -2.21 -22.04 27.76
CA THR A 10 -3.41 -22.34 26.97
C THR A 10 -4.32 -21.12 26.79
N SER A 11 -4.46 -20.26 27.79
CA SER A 11 -5.25 -19.02 27.68
C SER A 11 -4.61 -17.97 26.77
N ILE A 12 -3.27 -17.91 26.74
CA ILE A 12 -2.55 -17.04 25.81
C ILE A 12 -2.66 -17.56 24.37
N LEU A 13 -2.60 -18.89 24.17
CA LEU A 13 -2.79 -19.50 22.86
C LEU A 13 -4.21 -19.29 22.30
N SER A 14 -5.25 -19.37 23.14
CA SER A 14 -6.64 -19.20 22.71
C SER A 14 -6.96 -17.75 22.32
N LEU A 15 -6.39 -16.77 23.03
CA LEU A 15 -6.44 -15.35 22.63
C LEU A 15 -5.74 -15.11 21.28
N PHE A 16 -4.65 -15.85 21.00
CA PHE A 16 -3.96 -15.79 19.71
C PHE A 16 -4.81 -16.40 18.57
N THR A 17 -5.53 -17.49 18.82
CA THR A 17 -6.41 -18.09 17.79
C THR A 17 -7.60 -17.20 17.42
N LEU A 18 -8.16 -16.45 18.37
CA LEU A 18 -9.26 -15.52 18.11
C LEU A 18 -8.85 -14.36 17.20
N PHE A 19 -7.61 -13.86 17.36
CA PHE A 19 -7.07 -12.77 16.55
C PHE A 19 -6.77 -13.20 15.10
N VAL A 20 -6.40 -14.47 14.88
CA VAL A 20 -6.19 -15.03 13.54
C VAL A 20 -7.52 -15.22 12.80
N THR A 21 -8.60 -15.59 13.51
CA THR A 21 -9.93 -15.80 12.91
C THR A 21 -10.68 -14.52 12.55
N SER A 22 -10.35 -13.37 13.14
CA SER A 22 -10.97 -12.07 12.76
C SER A 22 -10.40 -11.48 11.47
N CYS A 23 -9.41 -12.13 10.84
CA CYS A 23 -8.82 -11.70 9.58
C CYS A 23 -9.30 -12.60 8.42
N ALA A 24 -10.60 -12.82 8.31
CA ALA A 24 -11.18 -13.28 7.06
C ALA A 24 -11.26 -12.09 6.08
N PRO A 25 -10.86 -12.22 4.81
CA PRO A 25 -10.84 -11.12 3.83
C PRO A 25 -12.24 -10.68 3.35
N GLY A 26 -13.29 -10.97 4.12
CA GLY A 26 -14.68 -10.73 3.74
C GLY A 26 -15.28 -9.53 4.46
N GLY A 27 -15.57 -8.45 3.74
CA GLY A 27 -16.73 -7.64 4.10
C GLY A 27 -16.77 -6.19 3.61
N ALA A 28 -15.70 -5.41 3.80
CA ALA A 28 -15.83 -3.94 3.66
C ALA A 28 -14.88 -3.30 2.63
N PHE A 29 -13.62 -3.74 2.57
CA PHE A 29 -12.61 -3.16 1.68
C PHE A 29 -12.85 -3.37 0.17
N PRO A 30 -13.37 -4.52 -0.31
CA PRO A 30 -13.54 -4.74 -1.75
C PRO A 30 -14.49 -3.73 -2.41
N ASN A 31 -15.54 -3.32 -1.68
CA ASN A 31 -16.62 -2.48 -2.22
C ASN A 31 -16.21 -1.00 -2.34
N ILE A 32 -15.38 -0.51 -1.42
CA ILE A 32 -14.87 0.88 -1.48
C ILE A 32 -13.83 0.99 -2.59
N TRP A 33 -12.95 -0.02 -2.72
CA TRP A 33 -11.95 -0.06 -3.76
C TRP A 33 -12.57 -0.18 -5.15
N GLN A 34 -13.61 -1.00 -5.33
CA GLN A 34 -14.36 -1.06 -6.59
C GLN A 34 -15.02 0.26 -6.95
N LYS A 35 -15.58 1.01 -5.99
CA LYS A 35 -16.17 2.33 -6.26
C LYS A 35 -15.12 3.37 -6.68
N ILE A 36 -13.94 3.35 -6.07
CA ILE A 36 -12.82 4.23 -6.45
C ILE A 36 -12.32 3.86 -7.86
N LEU A 37 -12.20 2.57 -8.15
CA LEU A 37 -11.81 2.09 -9.48
C LEU A 37 -12.87 2.39 -10.55
N ASP A 38 -14.17 2.34 -10.23
CA ASP A 38 -15.25 2.68 -11.17
C ASP A 38 -15.22 4.17 -11.52
N ILE A 39 -15.03 5.05 -10.54
CA ILE A 39 -14.87 6.51 -10.76
C ILE A 39 -13.59 6.77 -11.59
N GLY A 40 -12.50 6.09 -11.27
CA GLY A 40 -11.23 6.21 -11.99
C GLY A 40 -11.25 5.62 -13.41
N SER A 41 -12.11 4.65 -13.68
CA SER A 41 -12.22 3.99 -14.99
C SER A 41 -12.82 4.88 -16.08
N LEU A 42 -13.37 6.04 -15.70
CA LEU A 42 -14.03 6.96 -16.62
C LEU A 42 -15.05 6.23 -17.51
N LYS A 43 -15.75 5.23 -16.97
CA LYS A 43 -16.79 4.48 -17.69
C LYS A 43 -17.84 5.42 -18.31
N PHE A 44 -18.02 6.61 -17.71
CA PHE A 44 -18.80 7.74 -18.19
C PHE A 44 -18.35 8.31 -19.55
N LEU A 45 -17.07 8.16 -19.93
CA LEU A 45 -16.50 8.58 -21.21
C LEU A 45 -16.62 7.52 -22.33
N GLY A 46 -17.30 6.39 -22.10
CA GLY A 46 -17.59 5.39 -23.14
C GLY A 46 -16.40 4.54 -23.60
N ILE A 47 -15.26 4.59 -22.89
CA ILE A 47 -14.10 3.75 -23.18
C ILE A 47 -14.35 2.35 -22.60
N ALA A 48 -15.17 1.57 -23.30
CA ALA A 48 -15.42 0.17 -22.99
C ALA A 48 -14.18 -0.67 -23.35
N GLY A 49 -13.35 -1.01 -22.36
CA GLY A 49 -12.30 -2.02 -22.52
C GLY A 49 -10.90 -1.66 -21.99
N GLY A 50 -10.69 -0.45 -21.46
CA GLY A 50 -9.41 -0.08 -20.86
C GLY A 50 -9.32 -0.39 -19.36
N ASN A 51 -8.16 -0.85 -18.88
CA ASN A 51 -7.85 -0.95 -17.45
C ASN A 51 -8.14 0.40 -16.78
N GLY A 52 -9.24 0.51 -16.03
CA GLY A 52 -9.71 1.79 -15.49
C GLY A 52 -8.68 2.53 -14.63
N LEU A 53 -7.84 1.76 -13.94
CA LEU A 53 -6.68 2.30 -13.21
C LEU A 53 -5.70 3.05 -14.12
N VAL A 54 -5.42 2.57 -15.33
CA VAL A 54 -4.50 3.21 -16.27
C VAL A 54 -5.07 4.55 -16.75
N ALA A 55 -6.38 4.61 -17.00
CA ALA A 55 -7.06 5.84 -17.39
C ALA A 55 -7.02 6.89 -16.26
N PHE A 56 -7.25 6.47 -15.01
CA PHE A 56 -7.12 7.32 -13.83
C PHE A 56 -5.71 7.88 -13.66
N VAL A 57 -4.68 7.02 -13.75
CA VAL A 57 -3.29 7.46 -13.61
C VAL A 57 -2.89 8.40 -14.76
N ARG A 58 -3.41 8.22 -15.98
CA ARG A 58 -3.19 9.17 -17.08
C ARG A 58 -3.73 10.57 -16.76
N ILE A 59 -4.92 10.67 -16.18
CA ILE A 59 -5.46 11.97 -15.74
C ILE A 59 -4.59 12.59 -14.65
N LEU A 60 -4.19 11.80 -13.65
CA LEU A 60 -3.30 12.28 -12.58
C LEU A 60 -1.98 12.82 -13.12
N ILE A 61 -1.34 12.09 -14.04
CA ILE A 61 -0.10 12.53 -14.68
C ILE A 61 -0.33 13.77 -15.53
N ALA A 62 -1.43 13.86 -16.28
CA ALA A 62 -1.77 15.06 -17.04
C ALA A 62 -1.87 16.29 -16.13
N LEU A 63 -2.55 16.14 -14.99
CA LEU A 63 -2.73 17.22 -14.02
C LEU A 63 -1.39 17.60 -13.35
N LEU A 64 -0.54 16.61 -13.04
CA LEU A 64 0.80 16.84 -12.51
C LEU A 64 1.69 17.59 -13.49
N ILE A 65 1.73 17.16 -14.76
CA ILE A 65 2.48 17.82 -15.84
C ILE A 65 1.95 19.25 -16.04
N PHE A 66 0.63 19.42 -16.06
CA PHE A 66 0.01 20.74 -16.12
C PHE A 66 0.47 21.64 -14.97
N ALA A 67 0.44 21.16 -13.73
CA ALA A 67 0.83 21.93 -12.56
C ALA A 67 2.31 22.35 -12.61
N ILE A 68 3.20 21.43 -12.98
CA ILE A 68 4.64 21.71 -13.10
C ILE A 68 4.89 22.73 -14.22
N LEU A 69 4.33 22.51 -15.41
CA LEU A 69 4.49 23.43 -16.53
C LEU A 69 3.83 24.79 -16.29
N PHE A 70 2.72 24.83 -15.55
CA PHE A 70 2.07 26.08 -15.18
C PHE A 70 2.90 26.88 -14.19
N GLU A 71 3.48 26.24 -13.17
CA GLU A 71 4.34 26.93 -12.20
C GLU A 71 5.63 27.44 -12.85
N VAL A 72 6.23 26.66 -13.73
CA VAL A 72 7.40 27.10 -14.52
C VAL A 72 7.00 28.22 -15.50
N GLY A 73 5.90 28.04 -16.23
CA GLY A 73 5.39 28.99 -17.22
C GLY A 73 4.99 30.32 -16.59
N ARG A 74 4.42 30.32 -15.38
CA ARG A 74 4.05 31.54 -14.64
C ARG A 74 5.25 32.44 -14.32
N ARG A 75 6.46 31.88 -14.21
CA ARG A 75 7.67 32.67 -13.94
C ARG A 75 8.19 33.40 -15.17
N VAL A 76 7.84 32.94 -16.36
CA VAL A 76 8.39 33.43 -17.64
C VAL A 76 7.34 34.15 -18.49
N LEU A 77 6.06 33.79 -18.34
CA LEU A 77 4.96 34.23 -19.20
C LEU A 77 3.81 34.85 -18.39
N ASN A 78 2.98 35.63 -19.09
CA ASN A 78 1.72 36.11 -18.53
C ASN A 78 0.81 34.94 -18.11
N ARG A 79 0.15 35.08 -16.96
CA ARG A 79 -0.65 34.02 -16.30
C ARG A 79 -1.65 33.32 -17.22
N ASN A 80 -2.31 34.07 -18.10
CA ASN A 80 -3.30 33.53 -19.02
C ASN A 80 -2.65 32.68 -20.13
N THR A 81 -1.55 33.17 -20.70
CA THR A 81 -0.78 32.46 -21.73
C THR A 81 -0.10 31.22 -21.17
N ALA A 82 0.46 31.32 -19.96
CA ALA A 82 1.08 30.19 -19.26
C ALA A 82 0.10 29.04 -19.04
N GLY A 83 -1.13 29.33 -18.60
CA GLY A 83 -2.16 28.32 -18.37
C GLY A 83 -2.63 27.61 -19.65
N ILE A 84 -2.78 28.35 -20.75
CA ILE A 84 -3.20 27.76 -22.03
C ILE A 84 -2.10 26.84 -22.58
N ILE A 85 -0.85 27.31 -22.59
CA ILE A 85 0.28 26.54 -23.11
C ILE A 85 0.53 25.29 -22.26
N SER A 86 0.52 25.42 -20.92
CA SER A 86 0.70 24.27 -20.04
C SER A 86 -0.44 23.26 -20.18
N GLY A 87 -1.67 23.73 -20.40
CA GLY A 87 -2.84 22.88 -20.66
C GLY A 87 -2.69 22.03 -21.91
N ILE A 88 -2.35 22.67 -23.03
CA ILE A 88 -2.16 21.98 -24.33
C ILE A 88 -1.01 20.97 -24.23
N LEU A 89 0.13 21.36 -23.66
CA LEU A 89 1.28 20.47 -23.51
C LEU A 89 0.99 19.29 -22.57
N ALA A 90 0.23 19.49 -21.50
CA ALA A 90 -0.18 18.42 -20.61
C ALA A 90 -1.09 17.39 -21.29
N ILE A 91 -2.06 17.84 -22.10
CA ILE A 91 -2.94 16.96 -22.88
C ILE A 91 -2.15 16.15 -23.90
N ILE A 92 -1.27 16.82 -24.67
CA ILE A 92 -0.38 16.16 -25.63
C ILE A 92 0.45 15.08 -24.90
N SER A 93 1.10 15.45 -23.79
CA SER A 93 1.90 14.52 -22.99
C SER A 93 1.08 13.32 -22.53
N ALA A 94 -0.13 13.53 -22.00
CA ALA A 94 -0.99 12.45 -21.51
C ALA A 94 -1.43 11.47 -22.59
N ILE A 95 -1.63 11.94 -23.83
CA ILE A 95 -2.01 11.10 -24.98
C ILE A 95 -0.81 10.25 -25.44
N PHE A 96 0.39 10.85 -25.49
CA PHE A 96 1.57 10.20 -26.02
C PHE A 96 2.24 9.21 -25.05
N ILE A 97 1.92 9.24 -23.74
CA ILE A 97 2.48 8.26 -22.80
C ILE A 97 1.77 6.89 -22.96
N PRO A 98 2.47 5.82 -23.39
CA PRO A 98 1.89 4.50 -23.54
C PRO A 98 1.43 3.93 -22.19
N GLY A 99 0.26 3.27 -22.16
CA GLY A 99 -0.32 2.73 -20.93
C GLY A 99 0.57 1.70 -20.22
N SER A 100 1.41 0.99 -20.97
CA SER A 100 2.42 0.06 -20.43
C SER A 100 3.45 0.76 -19.56
N ILE A 101 3.85 1.98 -19.90
CA ILE A 101 4.80 2.77 -19.09
C ILE A 101 4.13 3.22 -17.79
N LEU A 102 2.88 3.69 -17.84
CA LEU A 102 2.14 4.05 -16.62
C LEU A 102 1.94 2.85 -15.69
N ALA A 103 1.58 1.69 -16.25
CA ALA A 103 1.41 0.46 -15.49
C ALA A 103 2.74 0.00 -14.87
N GLY A 104 3.85 0.11 -15.60
CA GLY A 104 5.19 -0.20 -15.10
C GLY A 104 5.61 0.71 -13.95
N ILE A 105 5.38 2.02 -14.06
CA ILE A 105 5.66 2.99 -13.00
C ILE A 105 4.78 2.70 -11.77
N GLY A 106 3.48 2.48 -11.97
CA GLY A 106 2.55 2.14 -10.90
C GLY A 106 2.95 0.85 -10.17
N GLY A 107 3.35 -0.18 -10.92
CA GLY A 107 3.87 -1.44 -10.38
C GLY A 107 5.17 -1.26 -9.59
N ALA A 108 6.11 -0.45 -10.09
CA ALA A 108 7.37 -0.17 -9.40
C ALA A 108 7.16 0.54 -8.06
N TYR A 109 6.32 1.59 -8.02
CA TYR A 109 5.98 2.27 -6.77
C TYR A 109 5.19 1.38 -5.82
N ALA A 110 4.20 0.63 -6.32
CA ALA A 110 3.45 -0.32 -5.50
C ALA A 110 4.40 -1.35 -4.85
N THR A 111 5.34 -1.90 -5.62
CA THR A 111 6.35 -2.84 -5.10
C THR A 111 7.23 -2.19 -4.03
N PHE A 112 7.71 -0.97 -4.26
CA PHE A 112 8.49 -0.23 -3.28
C PHE A 112 7.72 -0.02 -1.98
N PHE A 113 6.46 0.45 -2.08
CA PHE A 113 5.62 0.67 -0.90
C PHE A 113 5.27 -0.64 -0.21
N SER A 114 5.03 -1.73 -0.93
CA SER A 114 4.80 -3.05 -0.34
C SER A 114 6.02 -3.53 0.43
N ILE A 115 7.22 -3.40 -0.14
CA ILE A 115 8.47 -3.74 0.54
C ILE A 115 8.68 -2.84 1.76
N ALA A 116 8.40 -1.54 1.66
CA ALA A 116 8.52 -0.63 2.78
C ALA A 116 7.53 -0.96 3.89
N LEU A 117 6.26 -1.21 3.57
CA LEU A 117 5.21 -1.51 4.54
C LEU A 117 5.43 -2.84 5.27
N ILE A 118 6.00 -3.83 4.59
CA ILE A 118 6.33 -5.14 5.18
C ILE A 118 7.69 -5.08 5.90
N GLY A 119 8.67 -4.45 5.27
CA GLY A 119 10.04 -4.36 5.78
C GLY A 119 10.15 -3.51 7.04
N LEU A 120 9.40 -2.42 7.14
CA LEU A 120 9.48 -1.50 8.28
C LEU A 120 9.05 -2.18 9.60
N PRO A 121 7.92 -2.91 9.69
CA PRO A 121 7.58 -3.71 10.86
C PRO A 121 8.60 -4.82 11.18
N VAL A 122 9.14 -5.49 10.16
CA VAL A 122 10.12 -6.58 10.36
C VAL A 122 11.43 -6.04 10.93
N VAL A 123 12.00 -5.01 10.32
CA VAL A 123 13.23 -4.36 10.77
C VAL A 123 13.01 -3.68 12.13
N GLY A 124 11.88 -2.99 12.31
CA GLY A 124 11.53 -2.34 13.57
C GLY A 124 11.38 -3.33 14.73
N GLY A 125 10.75 -4.48 14.49
CA GLY A 125 10.62 -5.53 15.50
C GLY A 125 11.95 -6.21 15.83
N LEU A 126 12.81 -6.47 14.84
CA LEU A 126 14.17 -6.96 15.10
C LEU A 126 15.00 -5.97 15.92
N TYR A 127 14.92 -4.68 15.58
CA TYR A 127 15.62 -3.61 16.30
C TYR A 127 15.16 -3.53 17.76
N LEU A 128 13.86 -3.64 18.02
CA LEU A 128 13.30 -3.68 19.37
C LEU A 128 13.82 -4.88 20.19
N ILE A 129 13.89 -6.07 19.60
CA ILE A 129 14.42 -7.27 20.26
C ILE A 129 15.88 -7.06 20.67
N TRP A 130 16.67 -6.43 19.80
CA TRP A 130 18.09 -6.18 20.05
C TRP A 130 18.31 -5.10 21.13
N ARG A 131 17.44 -4.09 21.18
CA ARG A 131 17.55 -2.97 22.14
C ARG A 131 17.13 -3.32 23.56
N ILE A 132 16.20 -4.26 23.76
CA ILE A 132 15.63 -4.57 25.09
C ILE A 132 16.51 -5.59 25.83
N PRO A 133 17.16 -5.25 26.97
CA PRO A 133 18.00 -6.18 27.73
C PRO A 133 17.15 -7.28 28.39
N GLY A 134 17.54 -8.54 28.19
CA GLY A 134 16.78 -9.73 28.58
C GLY A 134 16.87 -10.13 30.06
N THR A 135 17.18 -9.19 30.96
CA THR A 135 17.43 -9.49 32.38
C THR A 135 16.16 -9.59 33.22
N SER A 136 15.02 -9.05 32.77
CA SER A 136 13.75 -9.12 33.48
C SER A 136 12.78 -10.13 32.84
N ARG A 137 11.98 -10.82 33.67
CA ARG A 137 10.92 -11.75 33.20
C ARG A 137 9.92 -11.06 32.26
N GLY A 138 9.69 -9.76 32.45
CA GLY A 138 8.86 -8.93 31.56
C GLY A 138 9.50 -8.68 30.19
N GLY A 139 10.83 -8.50 30.13
CA GLY A 139 11.55 -8.34 28.87
C GLY A 139 11.49 -9.61 27.99
N ILE A 140 11.50 -10.79 28.61
CA ILE A 140 11.33 -12.07 27.92
C ILE A 140 9.91 -12.19 27.35
N ALA A 141 8.87 -11.86 28.13
CA ALA A 141 7.49 -11.88 27.66
C ALA A 141 7.26 -10.92 26.48
N LEU A 142 7.82 -9.71 26.55
CA LEU A 142 7.69 -8.71 25.50
C LEU A 142 8.43 -9.13 24.20
N ARG A 143 9.58 -9.80 24.31
CA ARG A 143 10.25 -10.41 23.15
C ARG A 143 9.40 -11.49 22.49
N ILE A 144 8.72 -12.34 23.28
CA ILE A 144 7.81 -13.37 22.74
C ILE A 144 6.65 -12.70 22.00
N VAL A 145 6.02 -11.67 22.59
CA VAL A 145 4.91 -10.95 21.94
C VAL A 145 5.36 -10.32 20.61
N ILE A 146 6.52 -9.65 20.58
CA ILE A 146 7.06 -9.06 19.36
C ILE A 146 7.36 -10.14 18.32
N LEU A 147 7.99 -11.26 18.71
CA LEU A 147 8.26 -12.37 17.80
C LEU A 147 6.97 -12.95 17.23
N THR A 148 5.90 -13.09 18.03
CA THR A 148 4.63 -13.61 17.53
C THR A 148 3.95 -12.65 16.56
N ILE A 149 4.03 -11.33 16.79
CA ILE A 149 3.56 -10.32 15.82
C ILE A 149 4.36 -10.40 14.51
N LEU A 150 5.68 -10.53 14.59
CA LEU A 150 6.55 -10.69 13.42
C LEU A 150 6.21 -11.97 12.63
N LEU A 151 5.99 -13.08 13.34
CA LEU A 151 5.62 -14.37 12.76
C LEU A 151 4.24 -14.30 12.08
N TRP A 152 3.30 -13.56 12.67
CA TRP A 152 1.98 -13.31 12.09
C TRP A 152 2.07 -12.53 10.76
N ILE A 153 2.86 -11.46 10.72
CA ILE A 153 3.12 -10.70 9.49
C ILE A 153 3.76 -11.62 8.43
N LEU A 154 4.74 -12.44 8.81
CA LEU A 154 5.41 -13.36 7.89
C LEU A 154 4.46 -14.41 7.30
N MET A 155 3.56 -14.96 8.11
CA MET A 155 2.54 -15.90 7.63
C MET A 155 1.54 -15.23 6.69
N GLY A 156 1.11 -14.00 6.98
CA GLY A 156 0.23 -13.23 6.11
C GLY A 156 0.84 -12.97 4.73
N VAL A 157 2.15 -12.65 4.67
CA VAL A 157 2.86 -12.48 3.40
C VAL A 157 2.97 -13.81 2.64
N ARG A 158 3.26 -14.91 3.33
CA ARG A 158 3.36 -16.25 2.72
C ARG A 158 2.05 -16.67 2.05
N THR A 159 0.90 -16.45 2.69
CA THR A 159 -0.39 -16.86 2.12
C THR A 159 -0.75 -16.04 0.87
N HIS A 160 -0.40 -14.76 0.83
CA HIS A 160 -0.62 -13.93 -0.35
C HIS A 160 0.37 -14.25 -1.48
N ALA A 161 1.63 -14.57 -1.15
CA ALA A 161 2.61 -14.97 -2.15
C ALA A 161 2.27 -16.31 -2.83
N LEU A 162 1.75 -17.28 -2.06
CA LEU A 162 1.32 -18.58 -2.61
C LEU A 162 0.02 -18.51 -3.43
N ALA A 163 -0.80 -17.48 -3.24
CA ALA A 163 -2.02 -17.28 -4.04
C ALA A 163 -1.74 -16.67 -5.42
N ILE A 164 -0.53 -16.16 -5.66
CA ILE A 164 -0.11 -15.52 -6.92
C ILE A 164 0.63 -16.50 -7.85
N ILE A 165 1.08 -17.65 -7.33
CA ILE A 165 1.73 -18.74 -8.08
C ILE A 165 0.66 -19.76 -8.48
#